data_AF-A0A1M6TI46-F1
#
_entry.id   AF-A0A1M6TI46-F1
#
_cell.length_a   1.000
_cell.length_b   1.000
_cell.length_c   1.000
_cell.angle_alpha   90.00
_cell.angle_beta   90.00
_cell.angle_gamma   90.00
#
_symmetry.space_group_name_H-M   'P 1'
#
loop_
_entity.id
_entity.type
_entity.pdbx_description
1 polymer ?
#
loop_
_entity_poly.entity_id
_entity_poly.type
_entity_poly.pdbx_seq_one_letter_code
_entity_poly.pdbx_strand_id
1 'polypeptide(L)'
;MKRYISTLCTMLVCVLLVTSCLKDEDTNTQYYNDTAIASFKLATVNRYLHTTSSTGTDSVYKVTLSDPVVFTIDQQQCKIYNTDSLPSDVDLNHILATITSKYSGTVVINYPATDGLDSLLYYSSSDSIDFEKLKDLRVYAQDGSGYRSYEVKVNVHKAQTNKMIWEQKTAADLPTDSKKAMWEQIAATAGMKQFIGYGTVESYAYSNDGKLMVTRDNGETWAADELDEDASWLPTENIAFVSWPYTTNDSTDYQLLAGSSNKSDNACMVWRKVAEYSKNSIPSKWVLIPLVDQGKYYLPKMENLNLVRFNGAVLAIGNDKTIYVSRDQGITWKTSSKYTLPEGLGTNNLSATTDDNGYLWLVGKDTGEVWRGLIIE
;
A
#
# COMPACT_ATOMS: atom_id res chain seq x y z
N MET A 1 -77.15 38.41 -59.70
CA MET A 1 -75.74 37.96 -59.57
C MET A 1 -75.70 36.82 -58.55
N LYS A 2 -75.72 35.58 -59.07
CA LYS A 2 -76.05 34.32 -58.37
C LYS A 2 -74.83 33.40 -58.23
N ARG A 3 -73.62 33.92 -57.93
CA ARG A 3 -72.39 33.08 -58.00
C ARG A 3 -71.36 33.29 -56.87
N TYR A 4 -71.71 33.92 -55.75
CA TYR A 4 -70.74 34.14 -54.65
C TYR A 4 -71.21 33.72 -53.25
N ILE A 5 -72.47 33.29 -53.08
CA ILE A 5 -73.00 32.86 -51.76
C ILE A 5 -72.68 31.39 -51.48
N SER A 6 -72.63 30.53 -52.52
CA SER A 6 -72.33 29.11 -52.37
C SER A 6 -70.88 28.84 -51.93
N THR A 7 -69.93 29.67 -52.36
CA THR A 7 -68.51 29.57 -52.00
C THR A 7 -68.23 30.06 -50.57
N LEU A 8 -69.06 30.95 -50.04
CA LEU A 8 -68.94 31.44 -48.65
C LEU A 8 -69.51 30.41 -47.65
N CYS A 9 -70.62 29.73 -48.00
CA CYS A 9 -71.19 28.67 -47.18
C CYS A 9 -70.37 27.37 -47.18
N THR A 10 -69.57 27.10 -48.23
CA THR A 10 -68.65 25.94 -48.25
C THR A 10 -67.34 26.22 -47.49
N MET A 11 -66.86 27.46 -47.46
CA MET A 11 -65.72 27.87 -46.62
C MET A 11 -66.05 27.86 -45.11
N LEU A 12 -67.31 28.14 -44.72
CA LEU A 12 -67.70 28.16 -43.30
C LEU A 12 -67.91 26.76 -42.70
N VAL A 13 -68.26 25.76 -43.52
CA VAL A 13 -68.42 24.36 -43.07
C VAL A 13 -67.08 23.63 -42.97
N CYS A 14 -66.08 24.00 -43.78
CA CYS A 14 -64.74 23.42 -43.66
C CYS A 14 -63.97 23.90 -42.40
N VAL A 15 -64.30 25.07 -41.85
CA VAL A 15 -63.68 25.58 -40.60
C VAL A 15 -64.28 24.92 -39.35
N LEU A 16 -65.51 24.38 -39.42
CA LEU A 16 -66.15 23.69 -38.30
C LEU A 16 -65.81 22.19 -38.21
N LEU A 17 -65.18 21.60 -39.23
CA LEU A 17 -64.81 20.17 -39.24
C LEU A 17 -63.37 19.90 -38.77
N VAL A 18 -62.53 20.93 -38.65
CA VAL A 18 -61.14 20.81 -38.15
C VAL A 18 -61.02 20.83 -36.63
N THR A 19 -62.11 21.04 -35.87
CA THR A 19 -62.06 20.96 -34.39
C THR A 19 -62.11 19.52 -33.85
N SER A 20 -62.35 18.51 -34.70
CA SER A 20 -62.38 17.09 -34.28
C SER A 20 -61.02 16.38 -34.33
N CYS A 21 -59.95 17.09 -34.72
CA CYS A 21 -58.58 16.59 -34.70
C CYS A 21 -57.65 17.43 -33.81
N LEU A 22 -58.21 18.07 -32.77
CA LEU A 22 -57.50 18.09 -31.49
C LEU A 22 -57.64 16.67 -30.93
N LYS A 23 -56.81 15.75 -31.44
CA LYS A 23 -56.38 14.66 -30.56
C LYS A 23 -55.77 15.39 -29.38
N ASP A 24 -56.33 15.19 -28.19
CA ASP A 24 -55.53 15.31 -26.99
C ASP A 24 -54.25 14.55 -27.29
N GLU A 25 -53.15 15.27 -27.51
CA GLU A 25 -51.86 14.71 -27.24
C GLU A 25 -51.81 14.61 -25.71
N ASP A 26 -52.54 13.64 -25.17
CA ASP A 26 -52.17 13.00 -23.92
C ASP A 26 -50.80 12.39 -24.20
N THR A 27 -49.76 13.23 -24.17
CA THR A 27 -48.44 12.79 -23.79
C THR A 27 -48.63 12.26 -22.38
N ASN A 28 -48.98 10.98 -22.26
CA ASN A 28 -49.01 10.26 -21.00
C ASN A 28 -47.57 10.30 -20.47
N THR A 29 -47.27 11.37 -19.75
CA THR A 29 -45.97 11.58 -19.14
C THR A 29 -45.92 10.60 -17.99
N GLN A 30 -45.28 9.46 -18.23
CA GLN A 30 -45.11 8.43 -17.21
C GLN A 30 -44.10 8.93 -16.18
N TYR A 31 -44.60 9.27 -15.00
CA TYR A 31 -43.77 9.56 -13.85
C TYR A 31 -43.51 8.28 -13.06
N TYR A 32 -42.28 8.15 -12.53
CA TYR A 32 -41.85 6.97 -11.77
C TYR A 32 -41.85 7.26 -10.27
N ASN A 33 -42.29 6.25 -9.50
CA ASN A 33 -42.31 6.29 -8.04
C ASN A 33 -41.07 5.63 -7.39
N ASP A 34 -40.09 5.20 -8.19
CA ASP A 34 -38.86 4.60 -7.69
C ASP A 34 -38.03 5.64 -6.91
N THR A 35 -37.52 5.21 -5.76
CA THR A 35 -36.74 6.04 -4.83
C THR A 35 -35.34 5.44 -4.59
N ALA A 36 -34.85 4.62 -5.52
CA ALA A 36 -33.60 3.90 -5.34
C ALA A 36 -32.38 4.71 -5.82
N ILE A 37 -31.28 4.67 -5.07
CA ILE A 37 -29.95 5.00 -5.63
C ILE A 37 -29.51 3.82 -6.49
N ALA A 38 -29.20 4.08 -7.76
CA ALA A 38 -28.77 3.09 -8.73
C ALA A 38 -27.25 2.91 -8.76
N SER A 39 -26.49 3.98 -8.54
CA SER A 39 -25.02 3.93 -8.41
C SER A 39 -24.50 5.00 -7.47
N PHE A 40 -23.40 4.68 -6.78
CA PHE A 40 -22.69 5.58 -5.87
C PHE A 40 -21.19 5.34 -5.99
N LYS A 41 -20.41 6.41 -6.15
CA LYS A 41 -18.94 6.40 -6.20
C LYS A 41 -18.37 7.68 -5.59
N LEU A 42 -17.15 7.60 -5.05
CA LEU A 42 -16.37 8.79 -4.72
C LEU A 42 -15.49 9.12 -5.93
N ALA A 43 -15.81 10.21 -6.62
CA ALA A 43 -15.09 10.63 -7.81
C ALA A 43 -13.70 11.17 -7.46
N THR A 44 -13.61 11.98 -6.40
CA THR A 44 -12.36 12.62 -5.97
C THR A 44 -12.26 12.60 -4.45
N VAL A 45 -11.19 12.02 -3.94
CA VAL A 45 -10.84 12.01 -2.51
C VAL A 45 -9.41 12.53 -2.37
N ASN A 46 -9.18 13.51 -1.50
CA ASN A 46 -7.85 14.06 -1.26
C ASN A 46 -7.23 13.47 0.01
N ARG A 47 -5.91 13.29 0.00
CA ARG A 47 -5.05 12.95 1.15
C ARG A 47 -4.08 14.09 1.39
N TYR A 48 -3.79 14.38 2.66
CA TYR A 48 -2.79 15.38 3.06
C TYR A 48 -1.66 14.69 3.80
N LEU A 49 -0.52 14.55 3.13
CA LEU A 49 0.63 13.80 3.63
C LEU A 49 1.73 14.77 4.09
N HIS A 50 2.31 14.48 5.25
CA HIS A 50 3.44 15.23 5.80
C HIS A 50 4.77 14.74 5.23
N THR A 51 5.68 15.66 4.93
CA THR A 51 7.04 15.41 4.49
C THR A 51 7.97 16.49 5.00
N THR A 52 9.27 16.22 5.00
CA THR A 52 10.28 17.23 5.35
C THR A 52 10.78 17.88 4.07
N SER A 53 10.70 19.21 4.01
CA SER A 53 11.23 19.99 2.88
C SER A 53 12.75 19.86 2.77
N SER A 54 13.32 20.27 1.63
CA SER A 54 14.78 20.33 1.43
C SER A 54 15.50 21.26 2.42
N THR A 55 14.76 22.11 3.16
CA THR A 55 15.29 22.99 4.20
C THR A 55 15.06 22.48 5.62
N GLY A 56 14.55 21.24 5.78
CA GLY A 56 14.35 20.61 7.09
C GLY A 56 13.06 21.02 7.81
N THR A 57 12.15 21.73 7.15
CA THR A 57 10.86 22.15 7.74
C THR A 57 9.75 21.17 7.40
N ASP A 58 8.76 21.00 8.29
CA ASP A 58 7.57 20.19 8.00
C ASP A 58 6.76 20.83 6.87
N SER A 59 6.29 19.99 5.95
CA SER A 59 5.57 20.39 4.74
C SER A 59 4.44 19.41 4.48
N VAL A 60 3.29 19.91 4.04
CA VAL A 60 2.14 19.08 3.64
C VAL A 60 2.01 19.12 2.14
N TYR A 61 1.86 17.96 1.51
CA TYR A 61 1.49 17.86 0.10
C TYR A 61 0.20 17.06 -0.06
N LYS A 62 -0.53 17.39 -1.14
CA LYS A 62 -1.83 16.79 -1.45
C LYS A 62 -1.67 15.69 -2.49
N VAL A 63 -2.26 14.52 -2.22
CA VAL A 63 -2.45 13.44 -3.20
C VAL A 63 -3.94 13.30 -3.47
N THR A 64 -4.31 13.25 -4.74
CA THR A 64 -5.71 13.07 -5.16
C THR A 64 -5.92 11.64 -5.63
N LEU A 65 -6.90 10.97 -5.06
CA LEU A 65 -7.37 9.66 -5.47
C LEU A 65 -8.64 9.81 -6.31
N SER A 66 -8.73 9.03 -7.39
CA SER A 66 -9.90 8.97 -8.27
C SER A 66 -10.51 7.58 -8.22
N ASP A 67 -11.82 7.50 -8.00
CA ASP A 67 -12.57 6.25 -7.81
C ASP A 67 -11.85 5.22 -6.88
N PRO A 68 -11.44 5.63 -5.66
CA PRO A 68 -10.50 4.85 -4.85
C PRO A 68 -11.04 3.51 -4.33
N VAL A 69 -12.37 3.39 -4.18
CA VAL A 69 -13.01 2.21 -3.62
C VAL A 69 -14.38 1.98 -4.26
N VAL A 70 -14.84 0.73 -4.23
CA VAL A 70 -16.18 0.33 -4.69
C VAL A 70 -17.16 0.33 -3.52
N PHE A 71 -18.38 0.83 -3.77
CA PHE A 71 -19.47 0.85 -2.80
C PHE A 71 -20.51 -0.22 -3.09
N THR A 72 -21.01 -0.84 -2.02
CA THR A 72 -22.20 -1.68 -2.02
C THR A 72 -23.42 -0.81 -1.69
N ILE A 73 -24.51 -0.97 -2.45
CA ILE A 73 -25.80 -0.35 -2.17
C ILE A 73 -26.76 -1.46 -1.72
N ASP A 74 -26.97 -1.56 -0.42
CA ASP A 74 -27.96 -2.47 0.17
C ASP A 74 -29.34 -1.81 0.09
N GLN A 75 -30.11 -2.21 -0.92
CA GLN A 75 -31.47 -1.70 -1.16
C GLN A 75 -32.47 -2.15 -0.09
N GLN A 76 -32.22 -3.25 0.62
CA GLN A 76 -33.15 -3.77 1.63
C GLN A 76 -32.96 -3.05 2.97
N GLN A 77 -31.71 -2.80 3.36
CA GLN A 77 -31.37 -2.08 4.59
C GLN A 77 -31.27 -0.57 4.39
N CYS A 78 -31.32 -0.09 3.15
CA CYS A 78 -31.08 1.30 2.77
C CYS A 78 -29.71 1.80 3.27
N LYS A 79 -28.65 1.05 2.97
CA LYS A 79 -27.27 1.38 3.35
C LYS A 79 -26.36 1.46 2.15
N ILE A 80 -25.40 2.37 2.20
CA ILE A 80 -24.35 2.52 1.20
C ILE A 80 -23.01 2.49 1.92
N TYR A 81 -22.15 1.54 1.56
CA TYR A 81 -20.85 1.39 2.24
C TYR A 81 -19.78 0.74 1.36
N ASN A 82 -18.52 1.12 1.55
CA ASN A 82 -17.37 0.47 0.94
C ASN A 82 -16.91 -0.72 1.78
N THR A 83 -16.67 -1.88 1.15
CA THR A 83 -16.17 -3.07 1.85
C THR A 83 -14.68 -2.94 2.16
N ASP A 84 -13.91 -2.40 1.22
CA ASP A 84 -12.50 -2.06 1.44
C ASP A 84 -12.37 -0.63 1.93
N SER A 85 -11.55 -0.40 2.96
CA SER A 85 -11.45 0.89 3.63
C SER A 85 -10.54 1.85 2.88
N LEU A 86 -10.87 3.15 2.92
CA LEU A 86 -9.96 4.18 2.45
C LEU A 86 -8.76 4.34 3.39
N PRO A 87 -7.66 4.97 2.94
CA PRO A 87 -6.58 5.40 3.81
C PRO A 87 -7.06 6.26 4.98
N SER A 88 -6.42 6.13 6.14
CA SER A 88 -6.79 6.84 7.38
C SER A 88 -6.66 8.37 7.31
N ASP A 89 -5.89 8.86 6.34
CA ASP A 89 -5.47 10.25 6.12
C ASP A 89 -6.24 10.93 4.97
N VAL A 90 -7.36 10.35 4.54
CA VAL A 90 -8.26 10.99 3.58
C VAL A 90 -9.04 12.14 4.24
N ASP A 91 -9.28 13.18 3.48
CA ASP A 91 -10.18 14.28 3.84
C ASP A 91 -11.63 13.88 3.53
N LEU A 92 -12.37 13.49 4.56
CA LEU A 92 -13.79 13.13 4.47
C LEU A 92 -14.72 14.34 4.36
N ASN A 93 -14.21 15.56 4.55
CA ASN A 93 -15.01 16.78 4.58
C ASN A 93 -15.17 17.43 3.20
N HIS A 94 -14.30 17.08 2.24
CA HIS A 94 -14.27 17.68 0.90
C HIS A 94 -14.21 16.63 -0.20
N ILE A 95 -15.20 15.74 -0.27
CA ILE A 95 -15.26 14.65 -1.26
C ILE A 95 -16.22 14.96 -2.40
N LEU A 96 -15.78 14.80 -3.65
CA LEU A 96 -16.70 14.77 -4.80
C LEU A 96 -17.25 13.36 -4.97
N ALA A 97 -18.58 13.23 -5.04
CA ALA A 97 -19.25 11.96 -5.24
C ALA A 97 -20.06 11.96 -6.55
N THR A 98 -20.12 10.81 -7.22
CA THR A 98 -21.05 10.55 -8.32
C THR A 98 -22.19 9.68 -7.81
N ILE A 99 -23.40 10.23 -7.81
CA ILE A 99 -24.60 9.59 -7.28
C ILE A 99 -25.67 9.61 -8.37
N THR A 100 -26.24 8.46 -8.69
CA THR A 100 -27.29 8.35 -9.71
C THR A 100 -28.49 7.64 -9.10
N SER A 101 -29.65 8.26 -9.23
CA SER A 101 -30.93 7.67 -8.86
C SER A 101 -31.51 6.83 -10.00
N LYS A 102 -32.39 5.91 -9.66
CA LYS A 102 -33.19 5.19 -10.65
C LYS A 102 -34.29 6.12 -11.20
N TYR A 103 -34.51 6.06 -12.51
CA TYR A 103 -35.55 6.82 -13.24
C TYR A 103 -35.62 8.32 -12.90
N SER A 104 -34.45 8.95 -12.76
CA SER A 104 -34.33 10.41 -12.57
C SER A 104 -34.98 10.95 -11.29
N GLY A 105 -35.03 10.15 -10.22
CA GLY A 105 -35.39 10.64 -8.88
C GLY A 105 -34.44 11.74 -8.39
N THR A 106 -34.94 12.66 -7.59
CA THR A 106 -34.15 13.80 -7.11
C THR A 106 -33.35 13.42 -5.88
N VAL A 107 -32.02 13.49 -5.97
CA VAL A 107 -31.11 13.21 -4.85
C VAL A 107 -30.90 14.48 -4.03
N VAL A 108 -31.03 14.37 -2.70
CA VAL A 108 -30.67 15.42 -1.76
C VAL A 108 -29.76 14.88 -0.66
N ILE A 109 -28.90 15.75 -0.17
CA ILE A 109 -27.97 15.52 0.94
C ILE A 109 -28.62 16.10 2.19
N ASN A 110 -28.66 15.31 3.26
CA ASN A 110 -29.19 15.76 4.53
C ASN A 110 -28.07 15.92 5.57
N TYR A 111 -27.95 17.12 6.12
CA TYR A 111 -27.10 17.43 7.26
C TYR A 111 -27.94 17.71 8.51
N PRO A 112 -27.39 17.51 9.72
CA PRO A 112 -28.06 17.92 10.95
C PRO A 112 -28.16 19.46 11.01
N ALA A 113 -29.35 19.98 11.30
CA ALA A 113 -29.55 21.40 11.63
C ALA A 113 -29.34 21.65 13.14
N THR A 114 -29.03 22.90 13.52
CA THR A 114 -28.73 23.29 14.91
C THR A 114 -29.92 23.17 15.87
N ASP A 115 -31.13 23.13 15.34
CA ASP A 115 -32.40 22.95 16.06
C ASP A 115 -32.85 21.48 16.12
N GLY A 116 -32.04 20.55 15.60
CA GLY A 116 -32.36 19.12 15.51
C GLY A 116 -33.22 18.73 14.31
N LEU A 117 -33.55 19.67 13.42
CA LEU A 117 -34.25 19.40 12.16
C LEU A 117 -33.30 18.93 11.04
N ASP A 118 -33.89 18.58 9.89
CA ASP A 118 -33.15 18.23 8.68
C ASP A 118 -32.73 19.50 7.92
N SER A 119 -31.48 19.52 7.42
CA SER A 119 -30.99 20.52 6.48
C SER A 119 -30.75 19.85 5.13
N LEU A 120 -31.70 20.04 4.22
CA LEU A 120 -31.71 19.38 2.91
C LEU A 120 -31.08 20.27 1.83
N LEU A 121 -30.10 19.73 1.12
CA LEU A 121 -29.41 20.37 0.00
C LEU A 121 -29.54 19.52 -1.26
N TYR A 122 -29.77 20.14 -2.41
CA TYR A 122 -29.72 19.40 -3.68
C TYR A 122 -28.32 18.86 -3.93
N TYR A 123 -28.24 17.60 -4.34
CA TYR A 123 -26.98 17.02 -4.76
C TYR A 123 -26.52 17.60 -6.10
N SER A 124 -25.24 17.92 -6.19
CA SER A 124 -24.52 18.19 -7.44
C SER A 124 -23.22 17.40 -7.46
N SER A 125 -22.85 16.84 -8.61
CA SER A 125 -21.56 16.16 -8.78
C SER A 125 -20.35 17.10 -8.78
N SER A 126 -20.58 18.42 -8.88
CA SER A 126 -19.53 19.45 -8.79
C SER A 126 -19.21 19.87 -7.37
N ASP A 127 -20.08 19.57 -6.42
CA ASP A 127 -20.03 20.10 -5.07
C ASP A 127 -19.52 19.02 -4.11
N SER A 128 -18.66 19.42 -3.18
CA SER A 128 -18.12 18.48 -2.20
C SER A 128 -19.14 18.15 -1.11
N ILE A 129 -19.13 16.90 -0.67
CA ILE A 129 -19.94 16.39 0.44
C ILE A 129 -19.02 16.20 1.66
N ASP A 130 -19.52 16.64 2.82
CA ASP A 130 -18.89 16.41 4.13
C ASP A 130 -19.46 15.11 4.72
N PHE A 131 -18.73 14.01 4.57
CA PHE A 131 -19.17 12.70 5.06
C PHE A 131 -19.01 12.54 6.58
N GLU A 132 -18.30 13.44 7.28
CA GLU A 132 -18.23 13.42 8.74
C GLU A 132 -19.53 13.96 9.37
N LYS A 133 -20.21 14.89 8.69
CA LYS A 133 -21.46 15.48 9.15
C LYS A 133 -22.70 14.92 8.46
N LEU A 134 -22.54 14.10 7.43
CA LEU A 134 -23.66 13.55 6.66
C LEU A 134 -24.59 12.75 7.58
N LYS A 135 -25.88 13.10 7.60
CA LYS A 135 -26.90 12.34 8.30
C LYS A 135 -27.43 11.21 7.42
N ASP A 136 -27.90 11.55 6.22
CA ASP A 136 -28.37 10.59 5.23
C ASP A 136 -28.38 11.18 3.80
N LEU A 137 -28.50 10.31 2.80
CA LEU A 137 -28.85 10.69 1.43
C LEU A 137 -30.30 10.33 1.17
N ARG A 138 -31.09 11.24 0.58
CA ARG A 138 -32.47 10.96 0.22
C ARG A 138 -32.67 11.00 -1.27
N VAL A 139 -33.48 10.09 -1.78
CA VAL A 139 -33.95 10.10 -3.16
C VAL A 139 -35.45 10.25 -3.15
N TYR A 140 -35.93 11.37 -3.67
CA TYR A 140 -37.35 11.63 -3.91
C TYR A 140 -37.74 11.05 -5.25
N ALA A 141 -38.91 10.40 -5.29
CA ALA A 141 -39.49 9.91 -6.52
C ALA A 141 -39.76 11.06 -7.50
N GLN A 142 -39.75 10.76 -8.80
CA GLN A 142 -39.97 11.76 -9.83
C GLN A 142 -41.41 12.33 -9.78
N ASP A 143 -42.38 11.49 -9.41
CA ASP A 143 -43.78 11.89 -9.19
C ASP A 143 -44.02 12.59 -7.84
N GLY A 144 -43.00 12.68 -6.97
CA GLY A 144 -43.10 13.25 -5.63
C GLY A 144 -43.86 12.39 -4.62
N SER A 145 -44.18 11.12 -4.93
CA SER A 145 -45.00 10.26 -4.07
C SER A 145 -44.36 9.94 -2.72
N GLY A 146 -43.04 10.13 -2.59
CA GLY A 146 -42.29 9.90 -1.38
C GLY A 146 -40.78 9.93 -1.61
N TYR A 147 -40.04 9.55 -0.59
CA TYR A 147 -38.59 9.41 -0.66
C TYR A 147 -38.11 8.16 0.08
N ARG A 148 -36.89 7.74 -0.25
CA ARG A 148 -36.13 6.77 0.52
C ARG A 148 -34.88 7.43 1.05
N SER A 149 -34.55 7.14 2.30
CA SER A 149 -33.33 7.62 2.97
C SER A 149 -32.31 6.49 3.05
N TYR A 150 -31.05 6.79 2.74
CA TYR A 150 -29.91 5.88 2.83
C TYR A 150 -28.91 6.37 3.87
N GLU A 151 -28.53 5.48 4.78
CA GLU A 151 -27.36 5.68 5.64
C GLU A 151 -26.10 5.41 4.80
N VAL A 152 -25.18 6.38 4.76
CA VAL A 152 -23.91 6.23 4.05
C VAL A 152 -22.79 6.08 5.05
N LYS A 153 -22.02 4.99 4.92
CA LYS A 153 -20.84 4.74 5.74
C LYS A 153 -19.60 4.65 4.87
N VAL A 154 -18.72 5.63 5.01
CA VAL A 154 -17.40 5.63 4.38
C VAL A 154 -16.40 5.05 5.39
N ASN A 155 -15.99 3.79 5.17
CA ASN A 155 -15.02 3.12 6.02
C ASN A 155 -13.60 3.59 5.69
N VAL A 156 -12.83 3.95 6.72
CA VAL A 156 -11.42 4.35 6.66
C VAL A 156 -10.57 3.48 7.58
N HIS A 157 -9.29 3.28 7.26
CA HIS A 157 -8.35 2.65 8.19
C HIS A 157 -8.24 3.47 9.48
N LYS A 158 -8.18 2.78 10.62
CA LYS A 158 -8.05 3.44 11.93
C LYS A 158 -6.61 3.76 12.32
N ALA A 159 -5.65 3.07 11.72
CA ALA A 159 -4.23 3.29 11.96
C ALA A 159 -3.64 4.08 10.78
N GLN A 160 -2.61 4.89 11.08
CA GLN A 160 -1.94 5.72 10.08
C GLN A 160 -1.41 4.88 8.92
N THR A 161 -1.80 5.23 7.69
CA THR A 161 -1.23 4.61 6.50
C THR A 161 0.17 5.15 6.20
N ASN A 162 0.96 4.39 5.43
CA ASN A 162 2.30 4.72 4.97
C ASN A 162 3.32 5.06 6.07
N LYS A 163 3.11 4.57 7.28
CA LYS A 163 4.04 4.66 8.40
C LYS A 163 4.15 3.32 9.13
N MET A 164 5.32 3.02 9.68
CA MET A 164 5.49 1.89 10.58
C MET A 164 4.59 2.03 11.80
N ILE A 165 3.78 1.00 12.03
CA ILE A 165 2.97 0.82 13.22
C ILE A 165 3.61 -0.30 14.02
N TRP A 166 3.92 -0.03 15.28
CA TRP A 166 4.57 -0.98 16.18
C TRP A 166 3.61 -1.46 17.25
N GLU A 167 3.65 -2.75 17.53
CA GLU A 167 2.96 -3.41 18.62
C GLU A 167 3.99 -4.15 19.48
N GLN A 168 3.96 -3.94 20.79
CA GLN A 168 4.80 -4.70 21.70
C GLN A 168 4.26 -6.12 21.85
N LYS A 169 5.16 -7.10 21.77
CA LYS A 169 4.86 -8.53 21.83
C LYS A 169 5.69 -9.22 22.90
N THR A 170 5.45 -10.51 23.07
CA THR A 170 6.24 -11.37 23.96
C THR A 170 7.15 -12.29 23.15
N ALA A 171 8.14 -12.89 23.82
CA ALA A 171 9.01 -13.88 23.19
C ALA A 171 8.24 -15.10 22.64
N ALA A 172 7.06 -15.41 23.19
CA ALA A 172 6.22 -16.49 22.69
C ALA A 172 5.58 -16.20 21.32
N ASP A 173 5.49 -14.92 20.93
CA ASP A 173 4.93 -14.50 19.64
C ASP A 173 5.98 -14.50 18.51
N LEU A 174 7.28 -14.64 18.84
CA LEU A 174 8.35 -14.54 17.86
C LEU A 174 8.25 -15.64 16.79
N PRO A 175 8.43 -15.30 15.51
CA PRO A 175 8.52 -16.31 14.48
C PRO A 175 9.76 -17.18 14.71
N THR A 176 9.59 -18.49 14.59
CA THR A 176 10.70 -19.45 14.69
C THR A 176 11.30 -19.66 13.30
N ASP A 177 12.59 -19.34 13.13
CA ASP A 177 13.35 -19.70 11.93
C ASP A 177 14.13 -21.00 12.19
N SER A 178 13.43 -22.13 12.11
CA SER A 178 14.03 -23.46 12.30
C SER A 178 15.07 -23.79 11.23
N LYS A 179 14.94 -23.23 10.02
CA LYS A 179 15.87 -23.45 8.91
C LYS A 179 17.21 -22.76 9.18
N LYS A 180 17.20 -21.54 9.72
CA LYS A 180 18.42 -20.85 10.17
C LYS A 180 19.16 -21.66 11.24
N ALA A 181 18.47 -22.08 12.29
CA ALA A 181 19.08 -22.85 13.38
C ALA A 181 19.69 -24.17 12.87
N MET A 182 19.01 -24.86 11.95
CA MET A 182 19.53 -26.05 11.29
C MET A 182 20.82 -25.74 10.50
N TRP A 183 20.84 -24.67 9.71
CA TRP A 183 22.02 -24.31 8.92
C TRP A 183 23.22 -23.86 9.76
N GLU A 184 22.98 -23.16 10.87
CA GLU A 184 24.03 -22.82 11.84
C GLU A 184 24.71 -24.10 12.37
N GLN A 185 23.92 -25.14 12.69
CA GLN A 185 24.45 -26.43 13.12
C GLN A 185 25.21 -27.17 11.99
N ILE A 186 24.67 -27.18 10.76
CA ILE A 186 25.32 -27.81 9.59
C ILE A 186 26.68 -27.16 9.33
N ALA A 187 26.73 -25.83 9.26
CA ALA A 187 27.97 -25.08 9.03
C ALA A 187 29.00 -25.33 10.14
N ALA A 188 28.57 -25.33 11.41
CA ALA A 188 29.44 -25.62 12.54
C ALA A 188 30.00 -27.07 12.48
N THR A 189 29.17 -28.04 12.11
CA THR A 189 29.59 -29.45 11.95
C THR A 189 30.62 -29.61 10.81
N ALA A 190 30.48 -28.84 9.74
CA ALA A 190 31.44 -28.78 8.64
C ALA A 190 32.73 -28.00 8.97
N GLY A 191 32.86 -27.48 10.20
CA GLY A 191 34.05 -26.74 10.65
C GLY A 191 34.12 -25.29 10.14
N MET A 192 32.99 -24.71 9.70
CA MET A 192 32.92 -23.31 9.30
C MET A 192 33.02 -22.39 10.53
N LYS A 193 33.63 -21.22 10.34
CA LYS A 193 33.81 -20.20 11.38
C LYS A 193 32.49 -19.52 11.74
N GLN A 194 31.69 -19.18 10.73
CA GLN A 194 30.45 -18.41 10.92
C GLN A 194 29.47 -18.73 9.79
N PHE A 195 28.25 -19.12 10.14
CA PHE A 195 27.16 -19.17 9.18
C PHE A 195 26.73 -17.75 8.79
N ILE A 196 26.54 -17.50 7.49
CA ILE A 196 26.23 -16.16 6.95
C ILE A 196 24.76 -16.05 6.61
N GLY A 197 24.20 -17.05 5.91
CA GLY A 197 22.80 -17.04 5.51
C GLY A 197 22.49 -18.07 4.44
N TYR A 198 21.22 -18.17 4.06
CA TYR A 198 20.73 -19.14 3.09
C TYR A 198 19.72 -18.51 2.15
N GLY A 199 19.67 -19.01 0.92
CA GLY A 199 18.57 -18.83 -0.02
C GLY A 199 17.72 -20.09 -0.16
N THR A 200 17.09 -20.23 -1.31
CA THR A 200 16.27 -21.38 -1.70
C THR A 200 17.15 -22.62 -1.87
N VAL A 201 18.25 -22.52 -2.62
CA VAL A 201 19.17 -23.63 -2.94
C VAL A 201 20.58 -23.47 -2.36
N GLU A 202 21.11 -22.24 -2.35
CA GLU A 202 22.47 -21.99 -1.89
C GLU A 202 22.49 -21.56 -0.41
N SER A 203 23.49 -22.02 0.34
CA SER A 203 23.77 -21.57 1.72
C SER A 203 25.22 -21.19 1.89
N TYR A 204 25.48 -20.18 2.72
CA TYR A 204 26.80 -19.55 2.83
C TYR A 204 27.34 -19.53 4.26
N ALA A 205 28.65 -19.70 4.35
CA ALA A 205 29.39 -19.60 5.59
C ALA A 205 30.78 -19.03 5.32
N TYR A 206 31.43 -18.47 6.34
CA TYR A 206 32.86 -18.22 6.30
C TYR A 206 33.63 -19.41 6.86
N SER A 207 34.68 -19.81 6.15
CA SER A 207 35.68 -20.75 6.65
C SER A 207 36.63 -20.07 7.65
N ASN A 208 37.48 -20.87 8.31
CA ASN A 208 38.48 -20.37 9.26
C ASN A 208 39.55 -19.48 8.60
N ASP A 209 39.82 -19.65 7.31
CA ASP A 209 40.73 -18.80 6.53
C ASP A 209 40.04 -17.57 5.92
N GLY A 210 38.77 -17.31 6.27
CA GLY A 210 38.04 -16.11 5.87
C GLY A 210 37.49 -16.12 4.44
N LYS A 211 37.42 -17.29 3.79
CA LYS A 211 36.79 -17.42 2.47
C LYS A 211 35.28 -17.52 2.62
N LEU A 212 34.56 -16.91 1.67
CA LEU A 212 33.13 -17.13 1.50
C LEU A 212 32.91 -18.50 0.86
N MET A 213 32.30 -19.40 1.62
CA MET A 213 32.01 -20.76 1.22
C MET A 213 30.53 -20.89 0.87
N VAL A 214 30.22 -21.74 -0.11
CA VAL A 214 28.86 -22.07 -0.55
C VAL A 214 28.66 -23.58 -0.55
N THR A 215 27.47 -24.02 -0.13
CA THR A 215 26.96 -25.38 -0.32
C THR A 215 25.67 -25.35 -1.14
N ARG A 216 25.44 -26.41 -1.93
CA ARG A 216 24.26 -26.62 -2.78
C ARG A 216 23.62 -28.00 -2.60
N ASP A 217 24.14 -28.76 -1.64
CA ASP A 217 23.82 -30.18 -1.39
C ASP A 217 23.53 -30.41 0.10
N ASN A 218 22.78 -29.48 0.70
CA ASN A 218 22.39 -29.55 2.12
C ASN A 218 23.59 -29.63 3.09
N GLY A 219 24.73 -29.05 2.72
CA GLY A 219 25.92 -28.98 3.57
C GLY A 219 26.83 -30.21 3.50
N GLU A 220 26.59 -31.16 2.60
CA GLU A 220 27.48 -32.29 2.36
C GLU A 220 28.85 -31.83 1.84
N THR A 221 28.87 -30.88 0.91
CA THR A 221 30.10 -30.28 0.40
C THR A 221 30.07 -28.76 0.47
N TRP A 222 31.22 -28.17 0.77
CA TRP A 222 31.45 -26.73 0.82
C TRP A 222 32.61 -26.36 -0.09
N ALA A 223 32.39 -25.39 -0.98
CA ALA A 223 33.41 -24.86 -1.89
C ALA A 223 33.52 -23.35 -1.73
N ALA A 224 34.70 -22.79 -2.00
CA ALA A 224 34.84 -21.33 -2.08
C ALA A 224 33.98 -20.80 -3.23
N ASP A 225 33.18 -19.78 -2.96
CA ASP A 225 32.32 -19.16 -3.97
C ASP A 225 33.11 -18.12 -4.78
N GLU A 226 32.65 -17.84 -6.00
CA GLU A 226 33.33 -16.89 -6.87
C GLU A 226 33.02 -15.44 -6.47
N LEU A 227 34.04 -14.59 -6.50
CA LEU A 227 33.96 -13.15 -6.25
C LEU A 227 34.47 -12.40 -7.49
N ASP A 228 33.88 -11.23 -7.78
CA ASP A 228 34.40 -10.34 -8.83
C ASP A 228 35.57 -9.46 -8.39
N GLU A 229 35.79 -9.36 -7.08
CA GLU A 229 36.85 -8.59 -6.45
C GLU A 229 37.60 -9.44 -5.42
N ASP A 230 38.76 -8.94 -4.97
CA ASP A 230 39.61 -9.63 -3.99
C ASP A 230 38.88 -9.90 -2.66
N ALA A 231 39.07 -11.09 -2.08
CA ALA A 231 38.39 -11.51 -0.85
C ALA A 231 38.64 -10.57 0.35
N SER A 232 39.70 -9.75 0.34
CA SER A 232 39.93 -8.72 1.36
C SER A 232 38.86 -7.62 1.39
N TRP A 233 37.98 -7.54 0.38
CA TRP A 233 36.83 -6.64 0.35
C TRP A 233 35.57 -7.21 1.01
N LEU A 234 35.59 -8.49 1.40
CA LEU A 234 34.48 -9.08 2.14
C LEU A 234 34.33 -8.44 3.54
N PRO A 235 33.09 -8.28 4.03
CA PRO A 235 32.85 -7.90 5.42
C PRO A 235 33.46 -8.90 6.40
N THR A 236 34.09 -8.40 7.46
CA THR A 236 34.71 -9.20 8.53
C THR A 236 34.00 -9.06 9.88
N GLU A 237 33.21 -8.00 10.04
CA GLU A 237 32.50 -7.67 11.29
C GLU A 237 31.11 -7.10 10.97
N ASN A 238 30.19 -7.14 11.94
CA ASN A 238 28.82 -6.63 11.79
C ASN A 238 28.15 -7.13 10.50
N ILE A 239 28.29 -8.44 10.26
CA ILE A 239 27.89 -9.08 9.02
C ILE A 239 26.39 -9.35 9.07
N ALA A 240 25.71 -8.96 8.00
CA ALA A 240 24.30 -9.21 7.80
C ALA A 240 24.05 -9.73 6.38
N PHE A 241 23.06 -10.60 6.27
CA PHE A 241 22.69 -11.24 5.02
C PHE A 241 21.17 -11.21 4.87
N VAL A 242 20.70 -11.06 3.63
CA VAL A 242 19.29 -11.25 3.29
C VAL A 242 19.20 -11.88 1.89
N SER A 243 18.27 -12.80 1.73
CA SER A 243 17.96 -13.45 0.45
C SER A 243 16.45 -13.42 0.20
N TRP A 244 16.04 -13.28 -1.06
CA TRP A 244 14.65 -13.41 -1.47
C TRP A 244 14.55 -13.93 -2.91
N PRO A 245 13.53 -14.74 -3.23
CA PRO A 245 13.31 -15.22 -4.59
C PRO A 245 12.86 -14.08 -5.52
N TYR A 246 13.23 -14.14 -6.80
CA TYR A 246 12.66 -13.27 -7.82
C TYR A 246 11.21 -13.69 -8.13
N THR A 247 10.32 -12.73 -8.24
CA THR A 247 8.91 -13.00 -8.56
C THR A 247 8.70 -13.51 -9.99
N THR A 248 9.64 -13.22 -10.89
CA THR A 248 9.54 -13.57 -12.32
C THR A 248 10.28 -14.84 -12.70
N ASN A 249 11.07 -15.42 -11.80
CA ASN A 249 11.79 -16.68 -12.02
C ASN A 249 11.85 -17.47 -10.72
N ASP A 250 11.21 -18.63 -10.69
CA ASP A 250 11.16 -19.53 -9.52
C ASP A 250 12.49 -20.23 -9.23
N SER A 251 13.47 -20.05 -10.12
CA SER A 251 14.80 -20.63 -10.05
C SER A 251 15.90 -19.60 -9.77
N THR A 252 15.54 -18.41 -9.28
CA THR A 252 16.50 -17.34 -8.97
C THR A 252 16.23 -16.69 -7.62
N ASP A 253 17.28 -16.51 -6.83
CA ASP A 253 17.27 -15.65 -5.65
C ASP A 253 18.15 -14.42 -5.86
N TYR A 254 17.75 -13.29 -5.26
CA TYR A 254 18.64 -12.16 -5.06
C TYR A 254 19.15 -12.16 -3.62
N GLN A 255 20.44 -11.93 -3.47
CA GLN A 255 21.13 -12.06 -2.19
C GLN A 255 22.00 -10.84 -1.95
N LEU A 256 21.99 -10.38 -0.71
CA LEU A 256 22.83 -9.29 -0.23
C LEU A 256 23.59 -9.74 0.99
N LEU A 257 24.88 -9.40 0.99
CA LEU A 257 25.80 -9.53 2.10
C LEU A 257 26.35 -8.14 2.39
N ALA A 258 26.21 -7.66 3.62
CA ALA A 258 26.78 -6.39 4.02
C ALA A 258 27.46 -6.48 5.38
N GLY A 259 28.42 -5.59 5.61
CA GLY A 259 29.00 -5.41 6.93
C GLY A 259 30.26 -4.57 6.91
N SER A 260 30.92 -4.49 8.05
CA SER A 260 32.13 -3.71 8.24
C SER A 260 33.35 -4.44 7.70
N SER A 261 34.25 -3.68 7.07
CA SER A 261 35.61 -4.13 6.72
C SER A 261 36.63 -3.01 7.00
N ASN A 262 37.91 -3.30 6.77
CA ASN A 262 38.99 -2.31 6.84
C ASN A 262 39.13 -1.44 5.59
N LYS A 263 38.28 -1.64 4.56
CA LYS A 263 38.34 -0.89 3.30
C LYS A 263 37.74 0.51 3.39
N SER A 264 36.93 0.75 4.41
CA SER A 264 36.33 2.06 4.67
C SER A 264 36.05 2.27 6.16
N ASP A 265 36.32 3.49 6.63
CA ASP A 265 35.96 3.91 8.00
C ASP A 265 34.49 4.30 8.11
N ASN A 266 33.87 4.75 7.00
CA ASN A 266 32.53 5.34 7.02
C ASN A 266 31.40 4.45 6.47
N ALA A 267 31.71 3.42 5.69
CA ALA A 267 30.73 2.65 4.94
C ALA A 267 30.89 1.14 5.19
N CYS A 268 29.78 0.42 5.18
CA CYS A 268 29.76 -1.02 5.04
C CYS A 268 30.17 -1.42 3.61
N MET A 269 30.83 -2.56 3.46
CA MET A 269 30.97 -3.22 2.16
C MET A 269 29.67 -3.96 1.86
N VAL A 270 29.13 -3.77 0.66
CA VAL A 270 27.89 -4.42 0.22
C VAL A 270 28.20 -5.25 -1.02
N TRP A 271 27.87 -6.52 -0.94
CA TRP A 271 28.02 -7.49 -2.01
C TRP A 271 26.65 -8.03 -2.38
N ARG A 272 26.45 -8.28 -3.68
CA ARG A 272 25.23 -8.89 -4.20
C ARG A 272 25.52 -10.14 -4.98
N LYS A 273 24.54 -11.03 -5.05
CA LYS A 273 24.54 -12.19 -5.94
C LYS A 273 23.13 -12.46 -6.46
N VAL A 274 23.03 -12.75 -7.76
CA VAL A 274 21.82 -13.30 -8.39
C VAL A 274 22.03 -14.81 -8.48
N ALA A 275 21.62 -15.57 -7.47
CA ALA A 275 21.82 -17.02 -7.45
C ALA A 275 20.79 -17.70 -8.36
N GLU A 276 21.26 -18.16 -9.52
CA GLU A 276 20.45 -18.82 -10.54
C GLU A 276 20.71 -20.33 -10.49
N TYR A 277 19.67 -21.10 -10.23
CA TYR A 277 19.74 -22.55 -10.01
C TYR A 277 18.81 -23.34 -10.93
N SER A 278 18.38 -22.74 -12.05
CA SER A 278 17.73 -23.50 -13.12
C SER A 278 18.67 -24.58 -13.69
N LYS A 279 18.06 -25.62 -14.26
CA LYS A 279 18.81 -26.73 -14.85
C LYS A 279 19.79 -26.23 -15.92
N ASN A 280 21.06 -26.60 -15.79
CA ASN A 280 22.18 -26.18 -16.65
C ASN A 280 22.57 -24.70 -16.54
N SER A 281 22.09 -23.98 -15.52
CA SER A 281 22.65 -22.67 -15.20
C SER A 281 24.13 -22.80 -14.81
N ILE A 282 24.90 -21.77 -15.13
CA ILE A 282 26.25 -21.62 -14.61
C ILE A 282 26.13 -20.88 -13.28
N PRO A 283 26.80 -21.33 -12.20
CA PRO A 283 26.81 -20.61 -10.94
C PRO A 283 27.23 -19.16 -11.15
N SER A 284 26.46 -18.23 -10.60
CA SER A 284 26.84 -16.82 -10.59
C SER A 284 27.90 -16.55 -9.53
N LYS A 285 28.52 -15.37 -9.61
CA LYS A 285 29.49 -14.87 -8.64
C LYS A 285 28.92 -13.75 -7.79
N TRP A 286 29.55 -13.50 -6.65
CA TRP A 286 29.33 -12.30 -5.86
C TRP A 286 29.96 -11.10 -6.53
N VAL A 287 29.23 -9.99 -6.50
CA VAL A 287 29.60 -8.71 -7.10
C VAL A 287 29.65 -7.64 -6.02
N LEU A 288 30.81 -7.02 -5.83
CA LEU A 288 30.97 -5.86 -4.94
C LEU A 288 30.18 -4.69 -5.52
N ILE A 289 29.38 -4.01 -4.70
CA ILE A 289 28.75 -2.74 -5.08
C ILE A 289 29.77 -1.61 -4.79
N PRO A 290 30.35 -0.96 -5.82
CA PRO A 290 31.42 0.01 -5.61
C PRO A 290 30.91 1.24 -4.85
N LEU A 291 31.66 1.74 -3.88
CA LEU A 291 31.27 2.94 -3.11
C LEU A 291 31.12 4.19 -4.00
N VAL A 292 31.92 4.28 -5.07
CA VAL A 292 31.88 5.41 -6.02
C VAL A 292 30.51 5.53 -6.70
N ASP A 293 29.84 4.42 -6.96
CA ASP A 293 28.52 4.38 -7.61
C ASP A 293 27.40 4.83 -6.65
N GLN A 294 27.68 4.87 -5.34
CA GLN A 294 26.71 5.20 -4.28
C GLN A 294 26.76 6.69 -3.92
N GLY A 295 27.83 7.40 -4.29
CA GLY A 295 28.04 8.80 -3.90
C GLY A 295 27.98 8.98 -2.37
N LYS A 296 27.01 9.76 -1.89
CA LYS A 296 26.75 9.94 -0.44
C LYS A 296 25.69 8.99 0.15
N TYR A 297 25.14 8.09 -0.68
CA TYR A 297 24.06 7.17 -0.31
C TYR A 297 24.56 5.74 -0.09
N TYR A 298 25.79 5.61 0.42
CA TYR A 298 26.29 4.31 0.86
C TYR A 298 25.63 3.87 2.16
N LEU A 299 25.63 2.56 2.43
CA LEU A 299 25.22 2.04 3.74
C LEU A 299 26.28 2.46 4.78
N PRO A 300 25.95 3.30 5.77
CA PRO A 300 26.93 3.73 6.75
C PRO A 300 27.46 2.56 7.57
N LYS A 301 28.72 2.66 8.01
CA LYS A 301 29.30 1.69 8.93
C LYS A 301 28.57 1.77 10.27
N MET A 302 28.11 0.64 10.78
CA MET A 302 27.35 0.55 12.03
C MET A 302 27.61 -0.79 12.74
N GLU A 303 27.32 -0.84 14.03
CA GLU A 303 27.37 -2.08 14.80
C GLU A 303 26.00 -2.75 14.83
N ASN A 304 25.99 -4.06 15.11
CA ASN A 304 24.76 -4.85 15.22
C ASN A 304 23.87 -4.76 13.96
N LEU A 305 24.50 -4.69 12.79
CA LEU A 305 23.80 -4.61 11.52
C LEU A 305 22.88 -5.82 11.32
N ASN A 306 21.65 -5.55 10.91
CA ASN A 306 20.69 -6.51 10.40
C ASN A 306 20.27 -6.07 9.00
N LEU A 307 20.04 -7.04 8.12
CA LEU A 307 19.38 -6.83 6.82
C LEU A 307 18.09 -7.64 6.78
N VAL A 308 16.99 -6.99 6.41
CA VAL A 308 15.67 -7.64 6.29
C VAL A 308 14.95 -7.16 5.04
N ARG A 309 14.18 -8.04 4.42
CA ARG A 309 13.35 -7.72 3.26
C ARG A 309 11.95 -7.40 3.75
N PHE A 310 11.52 -6.14 3.66
CA PHE A 310 10.23 -5.71 4.20
C PHE A 310 9.55 -4.72 3.25
N ASN A 311 8.29 -4.99 2.94
CA ASN A 311 7.44 -4.18 2.05
C ASN A 311 8.15 -3.72 0.76
N GLY A 312 8.69 -4.68 0.00
CA GLY A 312 9.32 -4.38 -1.29
C GLY A 312 10.65 -3.61 -1.22
N ALA A 313 11.18 -3.34 -0.02
CA ALA A 313 12.48 -2.72 0.21
C ALA A 313 13.41 -3.62 1.06
N VAL A 314 14.72 -3.39 0.98
CA VAL A 314 15.68 -3.95 1.93
C VAL A 314 15.92 -2.90 3.00
N LEU A 315 15.75 -3.28 4.26
CA LEU A 315 16.02 -2.42 5.41
C LEU A 315 17.34 -2.85 6.05
N ALA A 316 18.18 -1.88 6.36
CA ALA A 316 19.35 -2.04 7.20
C ALA A 316 19.10 -1.35 8.55
N ILE A 317 19.30 -2.09 9.63
CA ILE A 317 19.02 -1.64 11.00
C ILE A 317 20.24 -2.00 11.84
N GLY A 318 20.85 -1.00 12.47
CA GLY A 318 21.97 -1.17 13.39
C GLY A 318 21.78 -0.38 14.68
N ASN A 319 22.90 -0.13 15.37
CA ASN A 319 22.92 0.55 16.66
C ASN A 319 22.63 2.06 16.61
N ASP A 320 22.62 2.68 15.43
CA ASP A 320 22.56 4.15 15.23
C ASP A 320 21.13 4.73 15.24
N LYS A 321 20.13 3.94 15.64
CA LYS A 321 18.70 4.29 15.70
C LYS A 321 18.06 4.65 14.36
N THR A 322 18.76 4.41 13.25
CA THR A 322 18.29 4.77 11.92
C THR A 322 17.95 3.52 11.12
N ILE A 323 16.80 3.52 10.45
CA ILE A 323 16.48 2.51 9.44
C ILE A 323 16.90 3.07 8.08
N TYR A 324 17.89 2.43 7.46
CA TYR A 324 18.29 2.73 6.09
C TYR A 324 17.52 1.83 5.13
N VAL A 325 17.06 2.41 4.04
CA VAL A 325 16.17 1.76 3.08
C VAL A 325 16.87 1.73 1.74
N SER A 326 17.00 0.54 1.16
CA SER A 326 17.35 0.36 -0.24
C SER A 326 16.16 -0.16 -1.03
N ARG A 327 15.82 0.58 -2.09
CA ARG A 327 14.76 0.23 -3.06
C ARG A 327 15.33 -0.31 -4.38
N ASP A 328 16.64 -0.24 -4.53
CA ASP A 328 17.42 -0.61 -5.71
C ASP A 328 18.38 -1.77 -5.40
N GLN A 329 17.92 -2.69 -4.55
CA GLN A 329 18.57 -3.96 -4.27
C GLN A 329 20.00 -3.83 -3.74
N GLY A 330 20.21 -2.90 -2.81
CA GLY A 330 21.45 -2.70 -2.07
C GLY A 330 22.40 -1.64 -2.67
N ILE A 331 22.04 -1.01 -3.79
CA ILE A 331 22.90 -0.01 -4.45
C ILE A 331 22.93 1.30 -3.67
N THR A 332 21.78 1.88 -3.35
CA THR A 332 21.70 3.12 -2.55
C THR A 332 20.89 2.93 -1.28
N TRP A 333 21.28 3.66 -0.24
CA TRP A 333 20.71 3.59 1.10
C TRP A 333 20.28 4.99 1.53
N LYS A 334 18.99 5.13 1.86
CA LYS A 334 18.37 6.41 2.23
C LYS A 334 17.50 6.24 3.47
N THR A 335 17.32 7.31 4.22
CA THR A 335 16.35 7.33 5.33
C THR A 335 14.96 7.70 4.81
N SER A 336 13.93 7.34 5.56
CA SER A 336 12.55 7.69 5.25
C SER A 336 11.75 7.80 6.54
N SER A 337 10.87 8.80 6.64
CA SER A 337 9.92 8.92 7.75
C SER A 337 8.88 7.78 7.80
N LYS A 338 8.75 6.98 6.73
CA LYS A 338 7.90 5.78 6.67
C LYS A 338 8.40 4.67 7.59
N TYR A 339 9.73 4.52 7.72
CA TYR A 339 10.34 3.44 8.50
C TYR A 339 11.03 4.00 9.76
N THR A 340 10.39 3.80 10.90
CA THR A 340 10.90 4.22 12.21
C THR A 340 11.03 3.02 13.14
N LEU A 341 11.88 3.13 14.16
CA LEU A 341 11.91 2.20 15.30
C LEU A 341 10.72 2.47 16.26
N PRO A 342 10.35 1.53 17.15
CA PRO A 342 9.35 1.77 18.19
C PRO A 342 9.79 2.89 19.14
N GLU A 343 8.87 3.78 19.54
CA GLU A 343 9.18 4.89 20.46
C GLU A 343 9.60 4.41 21.86
N GLY A 344 9.09 3.25 22.30
CA GLY A 344 9.38 2.64 23.60
C GLY A 344 10.58 1.69 23.61
N LEU A 345 11.37 1.64 22.53
CA LEU A 345 12.48 0.71 22.40
C LEU A 345 13.59 1.00 23.43
N GLY A 346 13.94 0.02 24.25
CA GLY A 346 14.90 0.15 25.35
C GLY A 346 16.36 -0.04 24.96
N THR A 347 16.66 -0.65 23.82
CA THR A 347 18.04 -0.83 23.30
C THR A 347 18.11 -0.73 21.78
N ASN A 348 19.28 -0.37 21.25
CA ASN A 348 19.58 -0.44 19.81
C ASN A 348 20.39 -1.69 19.42
N ASN A 349 20.76 -2.53 20.39
CA ASN A 349 21.35 -3.83 20.10
C ASN A 349 20.23 -4.80 19.71
N LEU A 350 19.90 -4.83 18.42
CA LEU A 350 18.72 -5.52 17.92
C LEU A 350 19.07 -6.79 17.15
N SER A 351 18.13 -7.73 17.16
CA SER A 351 17.95 -8.71 16.08
C SER A 351 16.69 -8.34 15.32
N ALA A 352 16.74 -8.37 13.99
CA ALA A 352 15.59 -8.13 13.13
C ALA A 352 15.30 -9.33 12.24
N THR A 353 14.03 -9.64 12.00
CA THR A 353 13.58 -10.64 11.02
C THR A 353 12.22 -10.27 10.46
N THR A 354 11.81 -10.90 9.36
CA THR A 354 10.44 -10.80 8.83
C THR A 354 9.77 -12.15 8.82
N ASP A 355 8.44 -12.17 8.94
CA ASP A 355 7.65 -13.40 8.80
C ASP A 355 6.87 -13.45 7.48
N ASP A 356 6.28 -14.61 7.21
CA ASP A 356 5.49 -14.87 5.99
C ASP A 356 4.17 -14.08 5.93
N ASN A 357 3.74 -13.51 7.07
CA ASN A 357 2.57 -12.63 7.13
C ASN A 357 2.92 -11.17 6.79
N GLY A 358 4.19 -10.90 6.45
CA GLY A 358 4.66 -9.57 6.08
C GLY A 358 4.90 -8.65 7.29
N TYR A 359 5.12 -9.19 8.48
CA TYR A 359 5.50 -8.41 9.65
C TYR A 359 7.02 -8.29 9.81
N LEU A 360 7.48 -7.14 10.29
CA LEU A 360 8.85 -6.93 10.76
C LEU A 360 8.91 -7.18 12.25
N TRP A 361 9.84 -8.00 12.70
CA TRP A 361 10.06 -8.32 14.11
C TRP A 361 11.40 -7.77 14.56
N LEU A 362 11.40 -7.12 15.73
CA LEU A 362 12.61 -6.66 16.42
C LEU A 362 12.69 -7.32 17.80
N VAL A 363 13.89 -7.76 18.17
CA VAL A 363 14.21 -8.24 19.52
C VAL A 363 15.36 -7.42 20.07
N GLY A 364 15.14 -6.79 21.23
CA GLY A 364 16.21 -6.14 21.99
C GLY A 364 17.09 -7.18 22.67
N LYS A 365 18.35 -7.32 22.25
CA LYS A 365 19.26 -8.35 22.79
C LYS A 365 19.65 -8.09 24.25
N ASP A 366 19.63 -6.82 24.68
CA ASP A 366 19.97 -6.45 26.06
C ASP A 366 18.75 -6.46 27.00
N THR A 367 17.55 -6.23 26.45
CA THR A 367 16.31 -6.03 27.22
C THR A 367 15.35 -7.22 27.14
N GLY A 368 15.47 -8.07 26.12
CA GLY A 368 14.53 -9.14 25.80
C GLY A 368 13.19 -8.66 25.26
N GLU A 369 13.04 -7.36 24.97
CA GLU A 369 11.80 -6.81 24.44
C GLU A 369 11.55 -7.29 23.01
N VAL A 370 10.27 -7.50 22.68
CA VAL A 370 9.86 -7.94 21.34
C VAL A 370 8.86 -6.94 20.78
N TRP A 371 9.08 -6.57 19.53
CA TRP A 371 8.22 -5.65 18.79
C TRP A 371 7.86 -6.23 17.44
N ARG A 372 6.59 -6.13 17.08
CA ARG A 372 6.07 -6.48 15.75
C ARG A 372 5.62 -5.20 15.04
N GLY A 373 6.13 -5.02 13.83
CA GLY A 373 5.92 -3.86 12.99
C GLY A 373 5.17 -4.24 11.72
N LEU A 374 4.27 -3.35 11.29
CA LEU A 374 3.55 -3.46 10.03
C LEU A 374 3.43 -2.09 9.36
N ILE A 375 3.14 -2.10 8.06
CA ILE A 375 2.74 -0.90 7.32
C ILE A 375 1.42 -1.20 6.64
N ILE A 376 0.47 -0.29 6.78
CA ILE A 376 -0.75 -0.24 5.99
C ILE A 376 -0.50 0.76 4.86
N GLU A 377 -0.65 0.36 3.59
CA GLU A 377 -0.37 1.24 2.44
C GLU A 377 -1.51 2.22 2.12
#